data_AF-A0A8T7BBU0-F1
#
_entry.id   AF-A0A8T7BBU0-F1
#
_cell.length_a   1.000
_cell.length_b   1.000
_cell.length_c   1.000
_cell.angle_alpha   90.00
_cell.angle_beta   90.00
_cell.angle_gamma   90.00
#
_symmetry.space_group_name_H-M   'P 1'
#
loop_
_entity.id
_entity.type
_entity.pdbx_description
1 polymer ?
#
loop_
_entity_poly.entity_id
_entity_poly.type
_entity_poly.pdbx_seq_one_letter_code
_entity_poly.pdbx_strand_id
1 'polypeptide(L)'
;MIRIILIVVLAVVGGLAYAWYSSQTLPDWYQAPVHTSSSAPAAQSNAQQSTRTYQQTPQSRAVEQLTDTINKQGIGAFLGSKFAGVMRGQLELSETEFNALMIASLQADPDGRKLLSVSDALNAQIRQGELELGVILDLNKVAQLDKRAHEAVAQVRDALPFLDQSKMAIAVTGQPVARNGEIGFTDDFTVTIGSIPLSSSLLSQLGVPVHKARSASLELKYLTVNSVTLAPQAIQLGVLPRF
;
A
#
# COMPACT_ATOMS: atom_id res chain seq x y z
N MET A 1 -5.26 3.41 -8.38
CA MET A 1 -4.53 3.95 -7.20
C MET A 1 -3.21 4.69 -7.48
N ILE A 2 -2.38 4.28 -8.46
CA ILE A 2 -1.10 4.98 -8.77
C ILE A 2 -1.25 6.47 -9.01
N ARG A 3 -2.33 6.88 -9.68
CA ARG A 3 -2.62 8.28 -9.90
C ARG A 3 -2.79 9.03 -8.58
N ILE A 4 -3.43 8.45 -7.55
CA ILE A 4 -3.54 9.10 -6.22
C ILE A 4 -2.17 9.33 -5.62
N ILE A 5 -1.36 8.27 -5.53
CA ILE A 5 -0.07 8.31 -4.85
C ILE A 5 0.89 9.29 -5.56
N LEU A 6 0.96 9.24 -6.89
CA LEU A 6 1.80 10.15 -7.68
C LEU A 6 1.28 11.59 -7.65
N ILE A 7 -0.04 11.80 -7.63
CA ILE A 7 -0.67 13.11 -7.50
C ILE A 7 -0.48 13.69 -6.10
N VAL A 8 -0.62 12.88 -5.06
CA VAL A 8 -0.40 13.27 -3.66
C VAL A 8 1.07 13.64 -3.47
N VAL A 9 2.00 12.81 -3.97
CA VAL A 9 3.44 13.12 -3.95
C VAL A 9 3.74 14.42 -4.71
N LEU A 10 3.12 14.67 -5.87
CA LEU A 10 3.31 15.90 -6.65
C LEU A 10 2.66 17.15 -6.03
N ALA A 11 1.55 17.02 -5.30
CA ALA A 11 0.81 18.16 -4.74
C ALA A 11 1.32 18.59 -3.35
N VAL A 12 1.98 17.69 -2.62
CA VAL A 12 2.59 17.98 -1.30
C VAL A 12 3.82 18.88 -1.42
N VAL A 13 4.45 18.93 -2.60
CA VAL A 13 5.64 19.74 -2.91
C VAL A 13 5.41 21.26 -2.75
N GLY A 14 4.17 21.75 -2.80
CA GLY A 14 3.88 23.19 -2.79
C GLY A 14 3.66 23.84 -1.42
N GLY A 15 3.38 23.09 -0.35
CA GLY A 15 2.72 23.70 0.83
C GLY A 15 3.15 23.26 2.24
N LEU A 16 4.00 22.25 2.41
CA LEU A 16 4.19 21.60 3.72
C LEU A 16 5.61 21.63 4.30
N ALA A 17 6.51 22.48 3.78
CA ALA A 17 7.87 22.58 4.31
C ALA A 17 7.94 23.07 5.79
N TYR A 18 6.91 23.77 6.30
CA TYR A 18 6.97 24.41 7.61
C TYR A 18 6.43 23.57 8.79
N ALA A 19 5.70 22.48 8.54
CA ALA A 19 5.00 21.72 9.60
C ALA A 19 5.65 20.35 9.93
N TRP A 20 6.72 19.95 9.24
CA TRP A 20 7.16 18.54 9.21
C TRP A 20 8.26 18.16 10.22
N TYR A 21 8.95 19.11 10.85
CA TYR A 21 10.22 18.84 11.56
C TYR A 21 10.13 17.84 12.74
N SER A 22 8.95 17.46 13.24
CA SER A 22 8.80 16.62 14.42
C SER A 22 8.39 15.15 14.18
N SER A 23 8.13 14.69 12.95
CA SER A 23 7.25 13.52 12.82
C SER A 23 7.62 12.45 11.78
N GLN A 24 8.84 11.93 11.91
CA GLN A 24 9.36 10.79 11.13
C GLN A 24 9.01 9.42 11.73
N THR A 25 7.75 9.18 12.09
CA THR A 25 7.35 7.83 12.52
C THR A 25 6.84 7.06 11.31
N LEU A 26 7.57 6.02 10.90
CA LEU A 26 7.00 4.99 10.05
C LEU A 26 5.82 4.35 10.80
N PRO A 27 4.77 3.91 10.12
CA PRO A 27 3.64 3.25 10.77
C PRO A 27 4.11 2.06 11.60
N ASP A 28 3.48 1.80 12.75
CA ASP A 28 3.87 0.72 13.68
C ASP A 28 3.91 -0.68 13.04
N TRP A 29 3.18 -0.86 11.93
CA TRP A 29 3.16 -2.10 11.17
C TRP A 29 4.44 -2.33 10.34
N TYR A 30 5.23 -1.28 10.08
CA TYR A 30 6.45 -1.36 9.28
C TYR A 30 7.68 -1.41 10.18
N GLN A 31 8.45 -2.50 10.06
CA GLN A 31 9.77 -2.65 10.70
C GLN A 31 10.86 -2.47 9.65
N ALA A 32 11.70 -1.46 9.82
CA ALA A 32 12.85 -1.27 8.95
C ALA A 32 13.81 -2.46 9.05
N PRO A 33 14.46 -2.88 7.95
CA PRO A 33 15.49 -3.90 8.02
C PRO A 33 16.61 -3.43 8.94
N VAL A 34 16.89 -4.19 9.99
CA VAL A 34 18.00 -3.90 10.91
C VAL A 34 19.30 -4.23 10.18
N HIS A 35 20.05 -3.20 9.77
CA HIS A 35 21.42 -3.38 9.29
C HIS A 35 22.32 -3.63 10.51
N THR A 36 22.57 -4.90 10.84
CA THR A 36 23.59 -5.26 11.84
C THR A 36 24.97 -4.94 11.29
N SER A 37 25.42 -3.71 11.51
CA SER A 37 26.81 -3.32 11.30
C SER A 37 27.63 -3.89 12.46
N SER A 38 28.02 -5.16 12.35
CA SER A 38 28.96 -5.77 13.30
C SER A 38 30.36 -5.24 13.01
N SER A 39 30.79 -4.25 13.79
CA SER A 39 32.14 -3.73 13.79
C SER A 39 33.04 -4.53 14.75
N ALA A 40 33.83 -5.46 14.22
CA ALA A 40 35.11 -5.92 14.79
C ALA A 40 35.93 -6.71 13.74
N PRO A 41 37.28 -6.70 13.77
CA PRO A 41 38.10 -6.81 12.56
C PRO A 41 38.70 -8.21 12.30
N ALA A 42 38.89 -8.46 10.99
CA ALA A 42 39.86 -9.34 10.34
C ALA A 42 39.91 -10.84 10.72
N ALA A 43 39.30 -11.69 9.88
CA ALA A 43 39.94 -12.88 9.31
C ALA A 43 39.09 -13.50 8.17
N GLN A 44 39.70 -13.56 6.98
CA GLN A 44 39.59 -14.62 5.98
C GLN A 44 38.21 -15.01 5.37
N SER A 45 38.07 -14.62 4.10
CA SER A 45 37.68 -15.47 2.96
C SER A 45 36.62 -16.56 3.18
N ASN A 46 35.40 -16.29 2.74
CA ASN A 46 34.71 -17.07 1.70
C ASN A 46 33.39 -16.39 1.33
N ALA A 47 33.00 -16.54 0.06
CA ALA A 47 31.78 -15.99 -0.52
C ALA A 47 30.54 -16.35 0.31
N GLN A 48 30.08 -15.43 1.16
CA GLN A 48 28.80 -15.52 1.83
C GLN A 48 27.84 -14.54 1.15
N GLN A 49 26.99 -15.13 0.32
CA GLN A 49 25.72 -14.58 -0.10
C GLN A 49 25.09 -13.87 1.11
N SER A 50 25.02 -12.54 1.04
CA SER A 50 24.29 -11.74 2.00
C SER A 50 22.80 -12.02 1.83
N THR A 51 22.32 -13.10 2.45
CA THR A 51 20.90 -13.24 2.75
C THR A 51 20.55 -12.13 3.72
N ARG A 52 19.92 -11.06 3.20
CA ARG A 52 19.21 -10.08 4.02
C ARG A 52 18.14 -10.86 4.78
N THR A 53 18.42 -11.23 6.02
CA THR A 53 17.42 -11.82 6.91
C THR A 53 16.45 -10.70 7.30
N TYR A 54 15.44 -10.46 6.46
CA TYR A 54 14.28 -9.70 6.88
C TYR A 54 13.64 -10.48 8.02
N GLN A 55 13.57 -9.90 9.22
CA GLN A 55 12.68 -10.38 10.28
C GLN A 55 11.24 -10.13 9.81
N GLN A 56 10.76 -10.98 8.90
CA GLN A 56 9.37 -11.01 8.49
C GLN A 56 8.55 -11.38 9.72
N THR A 57 7.66 -10.49 10.14
CA THR A 57 6.62 -10.81 11.12
C THR A 57 5.81 -12.01 10.65
N PRO A 58 5.24 -12.82 11.57
CA PRO A 58 4.42 -13.98 11.20
C PRO A 58 3.32 -13.65 10.18
N GLN A 59 2.76 -12.46 10.27
CA GLN A 59 1.74 -11.93 9.36
C GLN A 59 2.27 -11.71 7.94
N SER A 60 3.48 -11.17 7.79
CA SER A 60 4.11 -10.96 6.47
C SER A 60 4.32 -12.28 5.72
N ARG A 61 4.72 -13.33 6.44
CA ARG A 61 4.89 -14.68 5.86
C ARG A 61 3.57 -15.29 5.41
N ALA A 62 2.50 -15.11 6.20
CA ALA A 62 1.18 -15.61 5.83
C ALA A 62 0.65 -14.93 4.56
N VAL A 63 0.82 -13.60 4.44
CA VAL A 63 0.45 -12.86 3.22
C VAL A 63 1.25 -13.35 2.01
N GLU A 64 2.56 -13.56 2.15
CA GLU A 64 3.43 -14.07 1.08
C GLU A 64 2.99 -15.46 0.61
N GLN A 65 2.75 -16.39 1.53
CA GLN A 65 2.26 -17.75 1.22
C GLN A 65 0.91 -17.76 0.52
N LEU A 66 -0.02 -16.90 0.96
CA LEU A 66 -1.35 -16.79 0.33
C LEU A 66 -1.25 -16.15 -1.07
N THR A 67 -0.40 -15.13 -1.23
CA THR A 67 -0.14 -14.51 -2.53
C THR A 67 0.47 -15.53 -3.50
N ASP A 68 1.42 -16.32 -3.02
CA ASP A 68 2.03 -17.42 -3.78
C ASP A 68 1.01 -18.49 -4.17
N THR A 69 0.08 -18.81 -3.27
CA THR A 69 -1.04 -19.72 -3.55
C THR A 69 -1.90 -19.18 -4.69
N ILE A 70 -2.29 -17.89 -4.65
CA ILE A 70 -3.09 -17.26 -5.72
C ILE A 70 -2.34 -17.32 -7.06
N ASN A 71 -1.03 -17.03 -7.05
CA ASN A 71 -0.23 -16.97 -8.26
C ASN A 71 0.05 -18.35 -8.89
N LYS A 72 0.32 -19.37 -8.07
CA LYS A 72 0.71 -20.71 -8.53
C LYS A 72 -0.47 -21.65 -8.72
N GLN A 73 -1.45 -21.59 -7.81
CA GLN A 73 -2.58 -22.52 -7.74
C GLN A 73 -3.91 -21.86 -8.12
N GLY A 74 -3.93 -20.53 -8.29
CA GLY A 74 -5.11 -19.77 -8.68
C GLY A 74 -6.00 -19.37 -7.50
N ILE A 75 -7.01 -18.55 -7.81
CA ILE A 75 -7.92 -17.99 -6.80
C ILE A 75 -8.78 -19.05 -6.10
N GLY A 76 -9.09 -20.17 -6.77
CA GLY A 76 -9.88 -21.25 -6.18
C GLY A 76 -9.18 -21.91 -4.99
N ALA A 77 -7.87 -22.17 -5.11
CA ALA A 77 -7.07 -22.74 -4.02
C ALA A 77 -6.95 -21.78 -2.82
N PHE A 78 -6.80 -20.48 -3.10
CA PHE A 78 -6.81 -19.45 -2.06
C PHE A 78 -8.15 -19.34 -1.34
N LEU A 79 -9.26 -19.35 -2.07
CA LEU A 79 -10.59 -19.23 -1.49
C LEU A 79 -10.98 -20.47 -0.69
N GLY A 80 -10.53 -21.67 -1.10
CA GLY A 80 -10.79 -22.92 -0.39
C GLY A 80 -12.28 -23.10 -0.06
N SER A 81 -12.60 -23.17 1.24
CA SER A 81 -13.99 -23.29 1.72
C SER A 81 -14.85 -22.05 1.45
N LYS A 82 -14.25 -20.88 1.26
CA LYS A 82 -14.94 -19.60 0.96
C LYS A 82 -15.43 -19.51 -0.48
N PHE A 83 -14.98 -20.41 -1.37
CA PHE A 83 -15.41 -20.45 -2.76
C PHE A 83 -16.93 -20.59 -2.91
N ALA A 84 -17.57 -21.43 -2.10
CA ALA A 84 -19.03 -21.58 -2.08
C ALA A 84 -19.75 -20.29 -1.62
N GLY A 85 -19.10 -19.46 -0.80
CA GLY A 85 -19.56 -18.11 -0.49
C GLY A 85 -19.53 -17.21 -1.72
N VAL A 86 -18.40 -17.19 -2.43
CA VAL A 86 -18.22 -16.37 -3.64
C VAL A 86 -19.26 -16.69 -4.70
N MET A 87 -19.57 -17.97 -4.89
CA MET A 87 -20.62 -18.40 -5.83
C MET A 87 -22.04 -17.98 -5.40
N ARG A 88 -22.25 -17.70 -4.11
CA ARG A 88 -23.47 -17.09 -3.56
C ARG A 88 -23.38 -15.56 -3.46
N GLY A 89 -22.30 -14.99 -3.97
CA GLY A 89 -22.04 -13.56 -4.00
C GLY A 89 -21.57 -12.96 -2.67
N GLN A 90 -21.04 -13.76 -1.76
CA GLN A 90 -20.58 -13.32 -0.44
C GLN A 90 -19.15 -13.79 -0.17
N LEU A 91 -18.28 -12.89 0.26
CA LEU A 91 -16.91 -13.23 0.60
C LEU A 91 -16.48 -12.49 1.86
N GLU A 92 -16.11 -13.22 2.89
CA GLU A 92 -15.52 -12.66 4.11
C GLU A 92 -14.02 -12.94 4.11
N LEU A 93 -13.21 -11.88 4.20
CA LEU A 93 -11.75 -11.96 4.22
C LEU A 93 -11.25 -11.39 5.54
N SER A 94 -10.35 -12.10 6.20
CA SER A 94 -9.47 -11.51 7.20
C SER A 94 -8.55 -10.46 6.56
N GLU A 95 -7.94 -9.60 7.37
CA GLU A 95 -6.96 -8.62 6.88
C GLU A 95 -5.82 -9.29 6.11
N THR A 96 -5.31 -10.43 6.59
CA THR A 96 -4.23 -11.19 5.93
C THR A 96 -4.65 -11.69 4.55
N GLU A 97 -5.86 -12.25 4.44
CA GLU A 97 -6.40 -12.74 3.16
C GLU A 97 -6.67 -11.58 2.20
N PHE A 98 -7.22 -10.47 2.68
CA PHE A 98 -7.46 -9.27 1.88
C PHE A 98 -6.15 -8.68 1.35
N ASN A 99 -5.11 -8.59 2.19
CA ASN A 99 -3.77 -8.16 1.78
C ASN A 99 -3.20 -9.04 0.66
N ALA A 100 -3.29 -10.36 0.81
CA ALA A 100 -2.81 -11.30 -0.20
C ALA A 100 -3.54 -11.12 -1.53
N LEU A 101 -4.87 -10.97 -1.48
CA LEU A 101 -5.70 -10.73 -2.65
C LEU A 101 -5.40 -9.38 -3.32
N MET A 102 -5.19 -8.33 -2.52
CA MET A 102 -4.80 -7.00 -3.00
C MET A 102 -3.45 -7.07 -3.71
N ILE A 103 -2.42 -7.66 -3.09
CA ILE A 103 -1.08 -7.78 -3.68
C ILE A 103 -1.12 -8.62 -4.95
N ALA A 104 -1.82 -9.75 -4.96
CA ALA A 104 -1.97 -10.57 -6.17
C ALA A 104 -2.69 -9.82 -7.29
N SER A 105 -3.67 -8.98 -6.97
CA SER A 105 -4.37 -8.12 -7.94
C SER A 105 -3.42 -7.06 -8.51
N LEU A 106 -2.62 -6.40 -7.66
CA LEU A 106 -1.59 -5.45 -8.08
C LEU A 106 -0.52 -6.09 -8.97
N GLN A 107 -0.10 -7.32 -8.68
CA GLN A 107 0.88 -8.02 -9.51
C GLN A 107 0.35 -8.34 -10.92
N ALA A 108 -0.96 -8.52 -11.05
CA ALA A 108 -1.56 -8.82 -12.33
C ALA A 108 -1.81 -7.57 -13.20
N ASP A 109 -1.98 -6.41 -12.57
CA ASP A 109 -2.18 -5.12 -13.24
C ASP A 109 -0.84 -4.44 -13.62
N PRO A 110 -0.66 -3.92 -14.86
CA PRO A 110 0.57 -3.23 -15.26
C PRO A 110 0.93 -2.05 -14.37
N ASP A 111 -0.06 -1.23 -14.00
CA ASP A 111 0.15 -0.11 -13.10
C ASP A 111 0.50 -0.68 -11.70
N GLY A 112 -0.27 -1.61 -11.16
CA GLY A 112 0.01 -2.26 -9.87
C GLY A 112 1.44 -2.82 -9.76
N ARG A 113 1.99 -3.43 -10.81
CA ARG A 113 3.41 -3.85 -10.85
C ARG A 113 4.38 -2.69 -10.75
N LYS A 114 4.09 -1.55 -11.39
CA LYS A 114 4.90 -0.33 -11.28
C LYS A 114 4.91 0.16 -9.82
N LEU A 115 3.75 0.17 -9.14
CA LEU A 115 3.68 0.51 -7.72
C LEU A 115 4.51 -0.45 -6.86
N LEU A 116 4.34 -1.76 -7.06
CA LEU A 116 5.08 -2.78 -6.32
C LEU A 116 6.59 -2.65 -6.53
N SER A 117 7.05 -2.28 -7.73
CA SER A 117 8.47 -2.12 -8.03
C SER A 117 9.14 -0.98 -7.26
N VAL A 118 8.37 0.04 -6.84
CA VAL A 118 8.86 1.20 -6.09
C VAL A 118 8.43 1.19 -4.62
N SER A 119 7.68 0.17 -4.20
CA SER A 119 7.23 0.00 -2.83
C SER A 119 8.11 -1.00 -2.10
N ASP A 120 8.48 -0.70 -0.87
CA ASP A 120 9.14 -1.64 0.03
C ASP A 120 8.13 -2.48 0.81
N ALA A 121 6.95 -1.91 1.09
CA ALA A 121 5.87 -2.61 1.74
C ALA A 121 4.51 -2.02 1.37
N LEU A 122 3.47 -2.86 1.42
CA LEU A 122 2.07 -2.50 1.27
C LEU A 122 1.28 -3.21 2.37
N ASN A 123 0.28 -2.53 2.91
CA ASN A 123 -0.57 -3.10 3.95
C ASN A 123 -2.00 -2.55 3.83
N ALA A 124 -2.96 -3.38 4.18
CA ALA A 124 -4.36 -3.06 4.33
C ALA A 124 -4.81 -3.54 5.71
N GLN A 125 -5.42 -2.67 6.51
CA GLN A 125 -5.85 -3.02 7.87
C GLN A 125 -7.12 -2.26 8.24
N ILE A 126 -7.90 -2.81 9.16
CA ILE A 126 -9.09 -2.15 9.69
C ILE A 126 -8.69 -1.42 10.98
N ARG A 127 -8.89 -0.10 11.01
CA ARG A 127 -8.67 0.73 12.19
C ARG A 127 -9.90 1.56 12.47
N GLN A 128 -10.43 1.45 13.69
CA GLN A 128 -11.56 2.27 14.16
C GLN A 128 -12.79 2.19 13.24
N GLY A 129 -13.02 1.05 12.59
CA GLY A 129 -14.13 0.88 11.64
C GLY A 129 -13.89 1.50 10.27
N GLU A 130 -12.66 1.90 9.95
CA GLU A 130 -12.22 2.37 8.65
C GLU A 130 -11.19 1.41 8.05
N LEU A 131 -11.09 1.41 6.72
CA LEU A 131 -10.04 0.68 6.02
C LEU A 131 -8.85 1.64 5.83
N GLU A 132 -7.67 1.24 6.29
CA GLU A 132 -6.42 1.92 6.03
C GLU A 132 -5.62 1.12 5.00
N LEU A 133 -5.27 1.75 3.88
CA LEU A 133 -4.33 1.24 2.88
C LEU A 133 -3.02 2.01 2.97
N GLY A 134 -1.97 1.35 3.44
CA GLY A 134 -0.63 1.90 3.62
C GLY A 134 0.36 1.41 2.57
N VAL A 135 1.29 2.27 2.18
CA VAL A 135 2.45 1.96 1.33
C VAL A 135 3.70 2.64 1.89
N ILE A 136 4.82 1.92 1.86
CA ILE A 136 6.15 2.51 2.04
C ILE A 136 6.81 2.56 0.66
N LEU A 137 7.03 3.78 0.15
CA LEU A 137 7.69 4.02 -1.12
C LEU A 137 9.19 4.23 -0.92
N ASP A 138 10.00 3.64 -1.79
CA ASP A 138 11.41 3.99 -1.94
C ASP A 138 11.54 5.07 -3.02
N LEU A 139 11.78 6.30 -2.59
CA LEU A 139 11.95 7.48 -3.44
C LEU A 139 13.12 7.36 -4.42
N ASN A 140 14.15 6.55 -4.13
CA ASN A 140 15.21 6.28 -5.11
C ASN A 140 14.67 5.45 -6.27
N LYS A 141 13.85 4.44 -5.97
CA LYS A 141 13.19 3.62 -7.00
C LYS A 141 12.17 4.45 -7.78
N VAL A 142 11.41 5.32 -7.09
CA VAL A 142 10.47 6.25 -7.74
C VAL A 142 11.20 7.17 -8.74
N ALA A 143 12.33 7.74 -8.34
CA ALA A 143 13.11 8.65 -9.20
C ALA A 143 13.69 7.98 -10.45
N GLN A 144 13.72 6.65 -10.50
CA GLN A 144 14.21 5.87 -11.65
C GLN A 144 13.10 5.50 -12.64
N LEU A 145 11.83 5.77 -12.32
CA LEU A 145 10.70 5.39 -13.18
C LEU A 145 10.67 6.15 -14.50
N ASP A 146 10.77 7.48 -14.44
CA ASP A 146 10.76 8.38 -15.59
C ASP A 146 11.25 9.78 -15.18
N LYS A 147 11.49 10.66 -16.17
CA LYS A 147 12.00 12.03 -15.94
C LYS A 147 11.10 12.85 -15.02
N ARG A 148 9.78 12.70 -15.14
CA ARG A 148 8.82 13.46 -14.33
C ARG A 148 8.84 12.99 -12.88
N ALA A 149 8.94 11.69 -12.65
CA ALA A 149 9.10 11.13 -11.31
C ALA A 149 10.42 11.57 -10.67
N HIS A 150 11.51 11.63 -11.45
CA HIS A 150 12.79 12.16 -10.99
C HIS A 150 12.69 13.61 -10.50
N GLU A 151 12.11 14.50 -11.33
CA GLU A 151 11.90 15.92 -10.98
C GLU A 151 11.01 16.07 -9.75
N ALA A 152 9.93 15.29 -9.65
CA ALA A 152 9.03 15.30 -8.50
C ALA A 152 9.76 14.90 -7.22
N VAL A 153 10.55 13.82 -7.26
CA VAL A 153 11.34 13.37 -6.10
C VAL A 153 12.40 14.40 -5.71
N ALA A 154 13.05 15.06 -6.68
CA ALA A 154 13.99 16.13 -6.40
C ALA A 154 13.32 17.28 -5.63
N GLN A 155 12.15 17.74 -6.09
CA GLN A 155 11.41 18.81 -5.41
C GLN A 155 10.95 18.40 -3.99
N VAL A 156 10.53 17.14 -3.83
CA VAL A 156 10.19 16.59 -2.50
C VAL A 156 11.41 16.60 -1.58
N ARG A 157 12.59 16.20 -2.07
CA ARG A 157 13.84 16.21 -1.29
C ARG A 157 14.29 17.62 -0.93
N ASP A 158 14.16 18.56 -1.85
CA ASP A 158 14.49 19.96 -1.61
C ASP A 158 13.56 20.59 -0.55
N ALA A 159 12.27 20.27 -0.61
CA ALA A 159 11.28 20.75 0.36
C ALA A 159 11.40 20.04 1.73
N LEU A 160 11.87 18.79 1.75
CA LEU A 160 11.95 17.93 2.92
C LEU A 160 13.37 17.33 3.03
N PRO A 161 14.40 18.14 3.31
CA PRO A 161 15.81 17.74 3.25
C PRO A 161 16.20 16.65 4.24
N PHE A 162 15.36 16.38 5.23
CA PHE A 162 15.54 15.32 6.24
C PHE A 162 14.99 13.94 5.79
N LEU A 163 14.45 13.79 4.57
CA LEU A 163 14.08 12.48 4.00
C LEU A 163 15.32 11.64 3.62
N ASP A 164 16.35 11.68 4.47
CA ASP A 164 17.67 11.06 4.31
C ASP A 164 17.58 9.54 4.07
N GLN A 165 16.50 8.90 4.51
CA GLN A 165 16.31 7.45 4.36
C GLN A 165 15.66 7.03 3.05
N SER A 166 15.34 7.98 2.14
CA SER A 166 14.70 7.70 0.85
C SER A 166 13.37 6.94 0.94
N LYS A 167 12.79 6.76 2.12
CA LYS A 167 11.51 6.07 2.31
C LYS A 167 10.43 7.05 2.70
N MET A 168 9.25 6.89 2.10
CA MET A 168 8.09 7.70 2.39
C MET A 168 6.90 6.80 2.69
N ALA A 169 6.35 6.92 3.90
CA ALA A 169 5.11 6.27 4.26
C ALA A 169 3.93 7.11 3.76
N ILE A 170 2.98 6.48 3.08
CA ILE A 170 1.71 7.07 2.67
C ILE A 170 0.61 6.10 3.05
N ALA A 171 -0.44 6.59 3.70
CA ALA A 171 -1.64 5.81 3.98
C ALA A 171 -2.88 6.56 3.52
N VAL A 172 -3.90 5.82 3.09
CA VAL A 172 -5.25 6.33 2.84
C VAL A 172 -6.19 5.62 3.79
N THR A 173 -6.89 6.38 4.63
CA THR A 173 -7.84 5.86 5.61
C THR A 173 -9.24 6.42 5.32
N GLY A 174 -10.26 5.57 5.36
CA GLY A 174 -11.65 6.00 5.27
C GLY A 174 -12.63 4.84 5.16
N GLN A 175 -13.91 5.18 4.96
CA GLN A 175 -14.96 4.18 4.75
C GLN A 175 -14.85 3.59 3.33
N PRO A 176 -14.69 2.26 3.19
CA PRO A 176 -14.63 1.63 1.88
C PRO A 176 -16.03 1.54 1.27
N VAL A 177 -16.12 1.69 -0.05
CA VAL A 177 -17.37 1.58 -0.81
C VAL A 177 -17.14 0.79 -2.08
N ALA A 178 -18.14 0.01 -2.49
CA ALA A 178 -18.13 -0.59 -3.81
C ALA A 178 -18.50 0.46 -4.86
N ARG A 179 -17.66 0.63 -5.88
CA ARG A 179 -17.90 1.55 -7.00
C ARG A 179 -17.38 0.92 -8.28
N ASN A 180 -18.24 0.80 -9.29
CA ASN A 180 -17.90 0.24 -10.61
C ASN A 180 -17.28 -1.17 -10.56
N GLY A 181 -17.69 -2.02 -9.62
CA GLY A 181 -17.11 -3.36 -9.48
C GLY A 181 -15.78 -3.40 -8.73
N GLU A 182 -15.34 -2.28 -8.17
CA GLU A 182 -14.06 -2.11 -7.49
C GLU A 182 -14.24 -1.56 -6.07
N ILE A 183 -13.17 -1.59 -5.27
CA ILE A 183 -13.18 -1.01 -3.91
C ILE A 183 -12.65 0.43 -3.98
N GLY A 184 -13.49 1.40 -3.65
CA GLY A 184 -13.11 2.80 -3.47
C GLY A 184 -13.27 3.26 -2.02
N PHE A 185 -13.09 4.56 -1.80
CA PHE A 185 -13.39 5.23 -0.53
C PHE A 185 -14.52 6.24 -0.69
N THR A 186 -15.20 6.54 0.41
CA THR A 186 -16.06 7.72 0.55
C THR A 186 -15.27 9.02 0.37
N ASP A 187 -15.99 10.15 0.32
CA ASP A 187 -15.38 11.45 0.03
C ASP A 187 -14.60 12.05 1.23
N ASP A 188 -14.85 11.54 2.43
CA ASP A 188 -14.29 11.96 3.72
C ASP A 188 -13.06 11.14 4.15
N PHE A 189 -12.20 10.79 3.19
CA PHE A 189 -10.96 10.08 3.50
C PHE A 189 -9.85 11.00 4.03
N THR A 190 -8.90 10.40 4.74
CA THR A 190 -7.67 11.03 5.21
C THR A 190 -6.48 10.40 4.51
N VAL A 191 -5.55 11.23 4.02
CA VAL A 191 -4.25 10.78 3.53
C VAL A 191 -3.21 11.12 4.58
N THR A 192 -2.54 10.12 5.11
CA THR A 192 -1.42 10.30 6.03
C THR A 192 -0.13 10.19 5.25
N ILE A 193 0.74 11.18 5.34
CA ILE A 193 2.10 11.11 4.80
C ILE A 193 3.04 11.19 6.00
N GLY A 194 3.91 10.21 6.19
CA GLY A 194 4.65 10.07 7.45
C GLY A 194 3.68 9.99 8.62
N SER A 195 3.65 11.03 9.46
CA SER A 195 2.67 11.16 10.55
C SER A 195 1.58 12.22 10.30
N ILE A 196 1.60 12.92 9.17
CA ILE A 196 0.75 14.11 8.97
C ILE A 196 -0.57 13.67 8.34
N PRO A 197 -1.68 13.68 9.08
CA PRO A 197 -2.99 13.42 8.51
C PRO A 197 -3.46 14.64 7.72
N LEU A 198 -3.79 14.43 6.46
CA LEU A 198 -4.34 15.43 5.55
C LEU A 198 -5.74 14.99 5.14
N SER A 199 -6.77 15.69 5.62
CA SER A 199 -8.14 15.40 5.20
C SER A 199 -8.34 15.68 3.70
N SER A 200 -9.28 15.00 3.06
CA SER A 200 -9.63 15.24 1.66
C SER A 200 -9.97 16.71 1.37
N SER A 201 -10.59 17.42 2.32
CA SER A 201 -10.86 18.85 2.22
C SER A 201 -9.59 19.71 2.17
N LEU A 202 -8.61 19.44 3.04
CA LEU A 202 -7.34 20.15 3.06
C LEU A 202 -6.52 19.85 1.81
N LEU A 203 -6.49 18.60 1.35
CA LEU A 203 -5.85 18.23 0.09
C LEU A 203 -6.43 19.03 -1.08
N SER A 204 -7.76 19.18 -1.15
CA SER A 204 -8.40 19.99 -2.19
C SER A 204 -8.01 21.47 -2.10
N GLN A 205 -7.87 22.03 -0.89
CA GLN A 205 -7.42 23.41 -0.67
C GLN A 205 -5.95 23.61 -1.09
N LEU A 206 -5.12 22.58 -0.92
CA LEU A 206 -3.73 22.55 -1.38
C LEU A 206 -3.62 22.30 -2.90
N GLY A 207 -4.73 22.32 -3.65
CA GLY A 207 -4.74 22.14 -5.09
C GLY A 207 -4.51 20.69 -5.54
N VAL A 208 -4.53 19.72 -4.62
CA VAL A 208 -4.50 18.30 -4.96
C VAL A 208 -5.79 17.99 -5.72
N PRO A 209 -5.74 17.37 -6.92
CA PRO A 209 -6.94 16.98 -7.65
C PRO A 209 -7.60 15.76 -7.00
N VAL A 210 -8.26 16.01 -5.85
CA VAL A 210 -8.98 15.01 -5.04
C VAL A 210 -10.05 14.27 -5.85
N HIS A 211 -10.61 14.88 -6.89
CA HIS A 211 -11.52 14.21 -7.83
C HIS A 211 -10.86 13.03 -8.56
N LYS A 212 -9.56 13.10 -8.86
CA LYS A 212 -8.80 11.96 -9.42
C LYS A 212 -8.54 10.90 -8.37
N ALA A 213 -8.32 11.31 -7.13
CA ALA A 213 -8.22 10.40 -6.00
C ALA A 213 -9.53 9.64 -5.77
N ARG A 214 -10.66 10.34 -5.83
CA ARG A 214 -12.02 9.78 -5.76
C ARG A 214 -12.30 8.75 -6.84
N SER A 215 -11.79 8.96 -8.06
CA SER A 215 -11.98 8.01 -9.17
C SER A 215 -11.06 6.79 -9.09
N ALA A 216 -10.09 6.79 -8.17
CA ALA A 216 -9.18 5.68 -8.05
C ALA A 216 -9.72 4.68 -7.04
N SER A 217 -9.90 3.47 -7.55
CA SER A 217 -10.37 2.30 -6.83
C SER A 217 -9.33 1.18 -6.96
N LEU A 218 -9.50 0.16 -6.13
CA LEU A 218 -8.76 -1.09 -6.13
C LEU A 218 -9.61 -2.12 -6.84
N GLU A 219 -9.19 -2.47 -8.05
CA GLU A 219 -9.71 -3.60 -8.79
C GLU A 219 -9.16 -4.90 -8.19
N LEU A 220 -10.06 -5.83 -7.87
CA LEU A 220 -9.69 -7.18 -7.47
C LEU A 220 -9.77 -8.07 -8.72
N LYS A 221 -8.64 -8.54 -9.24
CA LYS A 221 -8.57 -9.21 -10.55
C LYS A 221 -9.64 -10.29 -10.78
N TYR A 222 -9.89 -11.09 -9.75
CA TYR A 222 -10.74 -12.27 -9.83
C TYR A 222 -12.19 -12.02 -9.39
N LEU A 223 -12.52 -10.81 -8.94
CA LEU A 223 -13.80 -10.50 -8.31
C LEU A 223 -14.32 -9.14 -8.76
N THR A 224 -15.60 -9.09 -9.11
CA THR A 224 -16.35 -7.83 -9.20
C THR A 224 -16.96 -7.55 -7.84
N VAL A 225 -16.71 -6.37 -7.27
CA VAL A 225 -17.19 -5.97 -5.94
C VAL A 225 -18.47 -5.16 -6.04
N ASN A 226 -19.54 -5.67 -5.43
CA ASN A 226 -20.87 -5.05 -5.39
C ASN A 226 -21.16 -4.34 -4.07
N SER A 227 -20.58 -4.80 -2.97
CA SER A 227 -20.68 -4.14 -1.66
C SER A 227 -19.42 -4.39 -0.84
N VAL A 228 -19.11 -3.45 0.06
CA VAL A 228 -18.03 -3.60 1.05
C VAL A 228 -18.59 -3.20 2.40
N THR A 229 -18.41 -4.07 3.39
CA THR A 229 -18.76 -3.82 4.78
C THR A 229 -17.59 -4.22 5.65
N LEU A 230 -17.26 -3.39 6.64
CA LEU A 230 -16.22 -3.71 7.62
C LEU A 230 -16.85 -4.35 8.86
N ALA A 231 -16.29 -5.47 9.28
CA ALA A 231 -16.56 -6.14 10.54
C ALA A 231 -15.29 -6.14 11.40
N PRO A 232 -15.37 -6.44 12.72
CA PRO A 232 -14.17 -6.56 13.54
C PRO A 232 -13.18 -7.57 12.93
N GLN A 233 -12.01 -7.09 12.49
CA GLN A 233 -10.93 -7.87 11.88
C GLN A 233 -11.26 -8.57 10.54
N ALA A 234 -12.38 -8.23 9.92
CA ALA A 234 -12.81 -8.84 8.66
C ALA A 234 -13.44 -7.84 7.69
N ILE A 235 -13.20 -8.07 6.41
CA ILE A 235 -13.76 -7.33 5.29
C ILE A 235 -14.78 -8.23 4.61
N GLN A 236 -16.04 -7.83 4.65
CA GLN A 236 -17.13 -8.53 3.99
C GLN A 236 -17.41 -7.87 2.64
N LEU A 237 -17.31 -8.67 1.59
CA LEU A 237 -17.50 -8.25 0.21
C LEU A 237 -18.73 -8.94 -0.35
N GLY A 238 -19.66 -8.17 -0.91
CA GLY A 238 -20.60 -8.68 -1.89
C GLY A 238 -19.87 -8.78 -3.22
N VAL A 239 -19.78 -9.97 -3.82
CA VAL A 239 -18.91 -10.19 -4.99
C VAL A 239 -19.60 -10.95 -6.10
N LEU A 240 -19.08 -10.85 -7.31
CA LEU A 240 -19.30 -11.80 -8.39
C LEU A 240 -17.95 -12.30 -8.89
N PRO A 241 -17.79 -13.61 -9.16
CA PRO A 241 -16.56 -14.11 -9.73
C PRO A 241 -16.30 -13.51 -11.11
N ARG A 242 -15.03 -13.24 -11.40
CA ARG A 242 -14.54 -12.80 -12.71
C ARG A 242 -13.56 -13.86 -13.21
N PHE A 243 -14.03 -14.74 -14.08
CA PHE A 243 -13.25 -15.80 -14.73
C PHE A 243 -13.19 -15.56 -16.23
#